data_AF-A0A517PWX0-F1
#
_entry.id   AF-A0A517PWX0-F1
#
_cell.length_a   1.000
_cell.length_b   1.000
_cell.length_c   1.000
_cell.angle_alpha   90.00
_cell.angle_beta   90.00
_cell.angle_gamma   90.00
#
_symmetry.space_group_name_H-M   'P 1'
#
loop_
_entity.id
_entity.type
_entity.pdbx_description
1 polymer ?
#
loop_
_entity_poly.entity_id
_entity_poly.type
_entity_poly.pdbx_seq_one_letter_code
_entity_poly.pdbx_strand_id
1 'polypeptide(L)'
;MSKLTVKREPGCADKMRKFSILVDGVSIGSIAEGETLHSEINPQKHRIEARVDLCGSRTLEIDGTHDQCLTVRSGLPSWHGAHSLYKVFIDRKGYLELEVNNEN
;
A
#
# COMPACT_ATOMS: atom_id res chain seq x y z
N MET A 1 16.39 -14.17 -5.00
CA MET A 1 15.01 -13.89 -4.60
C MET A 1 15.10 -13.17 -3.28
N SER A 2 14.49 -12.00 -3.17
CA SER A 2 14.44 -11.23 -1.93
C SER A 2 13.01 -11.18 -1.43
N LYS A 3 12.83 -11.02 -0.13
CA LYS A 3 11.53 -11.05 0.51
C LYS A 3 10.96 -9.64 0.57
N LEU A 4 9.82 -9.44 -0.09
CA LEU A 4 8.98 -8.28 0.08
C LEU A 4 7.94 -8.57 1.16
N THR A 5 7.97 -7.78 2.22
CA THR A 5 6.96 -7.81 3.28
C THR A 5 6.15 -6.53 3.21
N VAL A 6 4.84 -6.64 3.03
CA VAL A 6 3.93 -5.51 2.97
C VAL A 6 2.93 -5.63 4.11
N LYS A 7 3.01 -4.72 5.07
CA LYS A 7 2.13 -4.67 6.24
C LYS A 7 1.11 -3.55 6.07
N ARG A 8 -0.15 -3.83 6.39
CA ARG A 8 -1.16 -2.78 6.49
C ARG A 8 -1.29 -2.28 7.91
N GLU A 9 -1.13 -0.96 8.09
CA GLU A 9 -1.44 -0.33 9.38
C GLU A 9 -2.94 -0.30 9.66
N PRO A 10 -3.36 -0.55 10.91
CA PRO A 10 -4.76 -0.45 11.31
C PRO A 10 -5.22 1.02 11.27
N GLY A 11 -6.36 1.25 10.64
CA GLY A 11 -6.92 2.58 10.45
C GLY A 11 -8.41 2.61 10.73
N CYS A 12 -8.96 3.78 11.11
CA CYS A 12 -10.41 3.88 11.27
C CYS A 12 -11.13 3.88 9.91
N ALA A 13 -10.48 4.43 8.88
CA ALA A 13 -10.95 4.40 7.50
C ALA A 13 -10.64 3.04 6.85
N ASP A 14 -11.57 2.55 6.02
CA ASP A 14 -11.39 1.38 5.14
C ASP A 14 -11.23 0.01 5.82
N LYS A 15 -11.63 -0.15 7.09
CA LYS A 15 -11.57 -1.42 7.85
C LYS A 15 -12.07 -2.66 7.09
N MET A 16 -13.18 -2.52 6.37
CA MET A 16 -13.78 -3.62 5.61
C MET A 16 -13.22 -3.76 4.18
N ARG A 17 -12.44 -2.81 3.69
CA ARG A 17 -11.87 -2.84 2.33
C ARG A 17 -10.52 -3.51 2.36
N LYS A 18 -10.18 -4.26 1.31
CA LYS A 18 -8.84 -4.86 1.15
C LYS A 18 -8.00 -3.98 0.24
N PHE A 19 -6.71 -3.85 0.54
CA PHE A 19 -5.78 -3.12 -0.32
C PHE A 19 -5.07 -4.10 -1.22
N SER A 20 -5.23 -3.96 -2.53
CA SER A 20 -4.49 -4.74 -3.51
C SER A 20 -3.09 -4.19 -3.67
N ILE A 21 -2.08 -5.05 -3.59
CA ILE A 21 -0.69 -4.69 -3.81
C ILE A 21 -0.31 -5.07 -5.23
N LEU A 22 0.29 -4.12 -5.95
CA LEU A 22 0.78 -4.28 -7.31
C LEU A 22 2.29 -4.11 -7.32
N VAL A 23 2.98 -5.02 -7.99
CA VAL A 23 4.42 -4.96 -8.27
C VAL A 23 4.60 -4.91 -9.79
N ASP A 24 5.25 -3.87 -10.28
CA ASP A 24 5.40 -3.56 -11.71
C ASP A 24 4.08 -3.54 -12.48
N GLY A 25 3.00 -3.12 -11.80
CA GLY A 25 1.64 -3.11 -12.36
C GLY A 25 0.90 -4.44 -12.31
N VAL A 26 1.51 -5.52 -11.80
CA VAL A 26 0.88 -6.83 -11.63
C VAL A 26 0.41 -6.99 -10.18
N SER A 27 -0.86 -7.32 -9.98
CA SER A 27 -1.39 -7.55 -8.62
C SER A 27 -0.86 -8.87 -8.06
N ILE A 28 -0.13 -8.79 -6.94
CA ILE A 28 0.46 -9.95 -6.25
C ILE A 28 -0.45 -10.50 -5.15
N GLY A 29 -1.42 -9.71 -4.70
CA GLY A 29 -2.30 -10.09 -3.60
C GLY A 29 -3.09 -8.91 -3.04
N SER A 30 -3.91 -9.17 -2.04
CA SER A 30 -4.66 -8.14 -1.32
C SER A 30 -4.56 -8.35 0.19
N ILE A 31 -4.38 -7.27 0.94
CA ILE A 31 -4.21 -7.28 2.40
C ILE A 31 -5.41 -6.64 3.12
N ALA A 32 -5.97 -7.36 4.09
CA ALA A 32 -6.93 -6.80 5.03
C ALA A 32 -6.24 -5.98 6.13
N GLU A 33 -7.03 -5.31 6.96
CA GLU A 33 -6.51 -4.56 8.11
C GLU A 33 -5.67 -5.45 9.04
N GLY A 34 -4.48 -4.98 9.41
CA GLY A 34 -3.55 -5.70 10.28
C GLY A 34 -2.89 -6.92 9.63
N GLU A 35 -3.24 -7.22 8.37
CA GLU A 35 -2.65 -8.32 7.62
C GLU A 35 -1.28 -7.93 7.05
N THR A 36 -0.44 -8.95 6.87
CA THR A 36 0.87 -8.82 6.25
C THR A 36 0.96 -9.77 5.08
N LEU A 37 1.29 -9.23 3.91
CA LEU A 37 1.58 -10.00 2.71
C LEU A 37 3.08 -10.22 2.59
N HIS A 38 3.46 -11.47 2.34
CA HIS A 38 4.82 -11.82 1.98
C HIS A 38 4.84 -12.27 0.53
N SER A 39 5.74 -11.67 -0.25
CA SER A 39 5.96 -12.05 -1.65
C SER A 39 7.46 -12.13 -1.90
N GLU A 40 7.85 -13.06 -2.77
CA GLU A 40 9.22 -13.09 -3.28
C GLU A 40 9.31 -12.19 -4.50
N ILE A 41 10.34 -11.34 -4.54
CA ILE A 41 10.64 -10.46 -5.66
C ILE A 41 12.03 -10.76 -6.21
N ASN A 42 12.22 -10.44 -7.49
CA ASN A 42 13.50 -10.62 -8.14
C ASN A 42 14.49 -9.54 -7.66
N PRO A 43 15.81 -9.81 -7.71
CA PRO A 43 16.84 -8.83 -7.37
C PRO A 43 17.01 -7.78 -8.48
N GLN A 44 15.97 -6.98 -8.69
CA GLN A 44 15.93 -5.86 -9.61
C GLN A 44 15.11 -4.73 -9.00
N LYS A 45 15.14 -3.55 -9.63
CA LYS A 45 14.27 -2.44 -9.22
C LYS A 45 12.83 -2.77 -9.56
N HIS A 46 11.96 -2.61 -8.57
CA HIS A 46 10.55 -2.91 -8.67
C HIS A 46 9.72 -1.68 -8.30
N ARG A 47 8.61 -1.50 -9.01
CA ARG A 47 7.67 -0.39 -8.78
C ARG A 47 6.47 -0.92 -8.03
N ILE A 48 6.27 -0.45 -6.80
CA ILE A 48 5.18 -0.91 -5.94
C ILE A 48 4.09 0.14 -5.85
N GLU A 49 2.85 -0.32 -5.99
CA GLU A 49 1.64 0.48 -5.84
C GLU A 49 0.65 -0.28 -4.95
N ALA A 50 -0.02 0.43 -4.05
CA ALA A 50 -1.19 -0.07 -3.38
C ALA A 50 -2.44 0.50 -4.05
N ARG A 51 -3.49 -0.30 -4.19
CA ARG A 51 -4.78 0.11 -4.73
C ARG A 51 -5.93 -0.36 -3.87
N VAL A 52 -6.99 0.44 -3.87
CA VAL A 52 -8.27 0.11 -3.25
C VAL A 52 -9.37 0.66 -4.16
N ASP A 53 -10.18 -0.23 -4.73
CA ASP A 53 -11.22 0.11 -5.70
C ASP A 53 -10.70 0.96 -6.88
N LEU A 54 -11.01 2.26 -6.89
CA LEU A 54 -10.63 3.25 -7.93
C LEU A 54 -9.50 4.19 -7.47
N CYS A 55 -9.03 4.01 -6.24
CA CYS A 55 -7.97 4.78 -5.61
C CYS A 55 -6.71 3.94 -5.43
N GLY A 56 -5.60 4.60 -5.17
CA GLY A 56 -4.34 3.97 -4.87
C GLY A 56 -3.33 4.92 -4.26
N SER A 57 -2.12 4.41 -4.12
CA SER A 57 -0.96 5.15 -3.67
C SER A 57 -0.18 5.71 -4.84
N ARG A 58 0.79 6.55 -4.48
CA ARG A 58 1.90 6.85 -5.38
C ARG A 58 2.74 5.59 -5.60
N THR A 59 3.32 5.49 -6.78
CA THR A 59 4.30 4.46 -7.13
C THR A 59 5.57 4.68 -6.31
N LEU A 60 6.02 3.65 -5.62
CA LEU A 60 7.22 3.63 -4.83
C LEU A 60 8.23 2.70 -5.49
N GLU A 61 9.43 3.18 -5.76
CA GLU A 61 10.49 2.37 -6.37
C GLU A 61 11.35 1.77 -5.26
N ILE A 62 11.43 0.44 -5.23
CA ILE A 62 12.24 -0.31 -4.26
C ILE A 62 13.34 -1.07 -4.98
N ASP A 63 14.42 -1.33 -4.26
CA ASP A 63 15.50 -2.18 -4.74
C ASP A 63 15.30 -3.60 -4.21
N GLY A 64 14.98 -4.53 -5.11
CA GLY A 64 14.80 -5.95 -4.79
C GLY A 64 16.11 -6.67 -4.48
N THR A 65 17.27 -6.01 -4.48
CA THR A 65 18.55 -6.62 -4.09
C THR A 65 18.58 -7.02 -2.60
N HIS A 66 17.75 -6.38 -1.77
CA HIS A 66 17.63 -6.67 -0.34
C HIS A 66 16.17 -6.96 0.03
N ASP A 67 15.97 -7.54 1.21
CA ASP A 67 14.64 -7.69 1.79
C ASP A 67 14.06 -6.30 2.08
N GLN A 68 12.79 -6.11 1.71
CA GLN A 68 12.11 -4.82 1.81
C GLN A 68 10.87 -4.97 2.69
N CYS A 69 10.71 -4.05 3.65
CA CYS A 69 9.53 -3.97 4.49
C CYS A 69 8.77 -2.69 4.16
N LEU A 70 7.54 -2.83 3.69
CA LEU A 70 6.67 -1.72 3.33
C LEU A 70 5.49 -1.67 4.27
N THR A 71 5.12 -0.45 4.65
CA THR A 71 3.90 -0.18 5.40
C THR A 71 2.93 0.60 4.53
N VAL A 72 1.69 0.13 4.49
CA VAL A 72 0.59 0.79 3.78
C VAL A 72 -0.35 1.38 4.81
N ARG A 73 -0.61 2.68 4.70
CA ARG A 73 -1.61 3.38 5.53
C ARG A 73 -2.62 4.14 4.68
N SER A 74 -3.82 4.32 5.24
CA SER A 74 -4.83 5.20 4.65
C SER A 74 -4.44 6.65 4.95
N GLY A 75 -4.33 7.49 3.93
CA GLY A 75 -4.03 8.92 4.07
C GLY A 75 -5.23 9.75 4.54
N LEU A 76 -6.36 9.11 4.87
CA LEU A 76 -7.54 9.80 5.34
C LEU A 76 -7.38 10.21 6.81
N PRO A 77 -7.59 11.50 7.15
CA PRO A 77 -7.62 11.93 8.54
C PRO A 77 -8.80 11.25 9.25
N SER A 78 -8.52 10.60 10.38
CA SER A 78 -9.48 9.86 11.21
C SER A 78 -10.60 10.72 11.84
N TRP A 79 -10.72 12.00 11.47
CA TRP A 79 -11.63 12.97 12.06
C TRP A 79 -12.29 13.82 10.96
N HIS A 80 -13.61 14.02 11.09
CA HIS A 80 -14.59 14.67 10.19
C HIS A 80 -15.38 13.72 9.27
N GLY A 81 -16.66 13.53 9.64
CA GLY A 81 -17.66 12.72 8.94
C GLY A 81 -18.03 13.25 7.55
N ALA A 82 -18.61 12.35 6.74
CA ALA A 82 -19.26 12.50 5.43
C ALA A 82 -18.50 13.22 4.28
N HIS A 83 -17.60 14.18 4.56
CA HIS A 83 -16.85 14.95 3.56
C HIS A 83 -15.59 14.21 3.04
N SER A 84 -15.20 13.11 3.69
CA SER A 84 -14.07 12.26 3.28
C SER A 84 -14.31 11.55 1.94
N LEU A 85 -15.57 11.20 1.63
CA LEU A 85 -15.93 10.52 0.37
C LEU A 85 -15.75 11.41 -0.87
N TYR A 86 -15.77 12.74 -0.74
CA TYR A 86 -15.63 13.65 -1.89
C TYR A 86 -14.19 13.66 -2.44
N LYS A 87 -13.18 13.47 -1.59
CA LYS A 87 -11.77 13.40 -2.01
C LYS A 87 -11.42 12.13 -2.79
N VAL A 88 -12.18 11.04 -2.63
CA VAL A 88 -12.05 9.79 -3.41
C VAL A 88 -12.16 10.06 -4.92
N PHE A 89 -12.95 11.06 -5.32
CA PHE A 89 -13.13 11.37 -6.74
C PHE A 89 -12.03 12.29 -7.31
N ILE A 90 -11.36 13.09 -6.47
CA ILE A 90 -10.46 14.17 -6.90
C ILE A 90 -8.97 13.78 -6.80
N ASP A 91 -8.54 13.12 -5.73
CA ASP A 91 -7.13 12.75 -5.52
C ASP A 91 -6.97 11.24 -5.35
N ARG A 92 -7.13 10.51 -6.46
CA ARG A 92 -7.12 9.04 -6.47
C ARG A 92 -5.77 8.43 -6.16
N LYS A 93 -4.66 9.17 -6.34
CA LYS A 93 -3.29 8.66 -6.19
C LYS A 93 -2.64 8.96 -4.84
N GLY A 94 -3.19 9.90 -4.05
CA GLY A 94 -2.73 10.20 -2.70
C GLY A 94 -3.63 9.64 -1.60
N TYR A 95 -4.54 8.72 -1.95
CA TYR A 95 -5.46 8.13 -0.98
C TYR A 95 -4.75 7.14 -0.05
N LEU A 96 -3.81 6.37 -0.60
CA LEU A 96 -2.96 5.45 0.15
C LEU A 96 -1.55 5.99 0.22
N GLU A 97 -0.91 5.83 1.37
CA GLU A 97 0.49 6.18 1.56
C GLU A 97 1.29 4.88 1.74
N LEU A 98 2.37 4.78 0.95
CA LEU A 98 3.36 3.71 1.03
C LEU A 98 4.62 4.27 1.65
N GLU A 99 5.08 3.63 2.71
CA GLU A 99 6.30 4.00 3.41
C GLU A 99 7.24 2.79 3.50
N VAL A 100 8.53 3.00 3.19
CA VAL A 100 9.55 1.97 3.35
C VAL A 100 10.03 2.01 4.80
N ASN A 101 9.77 0.94 5.55
CA ASN A 101 10.38 0.73 6.84
C ASN A 101 11.74 0.07 6.61
N ASN A 102 12.78 0.89 6.47
CA ASN A 102 14.15 0.44 6.66
C ASN A 102 14.34 0.28 8.17
N GLU A 103 14.20 -0.95 8.70
CA GLU A 103 14.75 -1.25 10.01
C GLU A 103 16.28 -1.07 9.91
N ASN A 104 16.75 0.02 10.51
CA ASN A 104 18.16 0.44 10.54
C ASN A 104 18.94 -0.30 11.62
#